data_AF-A0A924XL07-F1
#
_entry.id   AF-A0A924XL07-F1
#
_cell.length_a   1.000
_cell.length_b   1.000
_cell.length_c   1.000
_cell.angle_alpha   90.00
_cell.angle_beta   90.00
_cell.angle_gamma   90.00
#
_symmetry.space_group_name_H-M   'P 1'
#
loop_
_entity.id
_entity.type
_entity.pdbx_description
1 polymer ?
#
loop_
_entity_poly.entity_id
_entity_poly.type
_entity_poly.pdbx_seq_one_letter_code
_entity_poly.pdbx_strand_id
1 'polypeptide(L)' 'MTRPTRWPALILLVLSAAALGGALASERWLGLRPCALCLWERWPWRAAIGLALLALLL' A
#
# COMPACT_ATOMS: atom_id res chain seq x y z
N MET A 1 3.23 29.36 3.45
CA MET A 1 3.47 29.00 2.04
C MET A 1 4.17 27.65 1.97
N THR A 2 3.46 26.55 2.25
CA THR A 2 3.97 25.20 1.97
C THR A 2 3.62 24.92 0.51
N ARG A 3 4.64 24.74 -0.35
CA ARG A 3 4.39 24.25 -1.72
C ARG A 3 3.65 22.91 -1.62
N PRO A 4 2.68 22.61 -2.50
CA PRO A 4 2.06 21.29 -2.57
C PRO A 4 3.09 20.28 -3.07
N THR A 5 3.95 19.84 -2.16
CA THR A 5 4.96 18.83 -2.41
C THR A 5 4.22 17.50 -2.52
N ARG A 6 4.15 16.92 -3.72
CA ARG A 6 3.52 15.60 -3.95
C ARG A 6 4.37 14.41 -3.49
N TRP A 7 5.62 14.68 -3.08
CA TRP A 7 6.58 13.68 -2.58
C TRP A 7 6.04 12.78 -1.46
N PRO A 8 5.42 13.30 -0.37
CA PRO A 8 4.83 12.43 0.65
C PRO A 8 3.78 11.47 0.07
N ALA A 9 2.94 11.92 -0.86
CA ALA A 9 1.94 11.05 -1.49
C ALA A 9 2.60 9.96 -2.36
N LEU A 10 3.65 10.31 -3.11
CA LEU A 10 4.43 9.32 -3.88
C LEU A 10 5.11 8.29 -2.98
N ILE A 11 5.73 8.73 -1.89
CA ILE A 11 6.41 7.84 -0.93
C ILE A 11 5.40 6.87 -0.31
N LEU A 12 4.25 7.37 0.13
CA LEU A 12 3.18 6.55 0.70
C LEU A 12 2.64 5.53 -0.32
N LEU A 13 2.47 5.94 -1.58
CA LEU A 13 1.99 5.08 -2.65
C LEU A 13 2.98 3.95 -2.94
N VAL A 14 4.27 4.27 -3.05
CA VAL A 14 5.34 3.30 -3.32
C VAL A 14 5.51 2.31 -2.16
N LEU A 15 5.59 2.79 -0.91
CA LEU A 15 5.70 1.91 0.25
C LEU A 15 4.49 0.98 0.36
N SER A 16 3.28 1.52 0.16
CA SER A 16 2.05 0.73 0.28
C SER A 16 1.94 -0.33 -0.82
N ALA A 17 2.29 0.02 -2.04
CA ALA A 17 2.34 -0.92 -3.16
C ALA A 17 3.42 -2.00 -2.94
N ALA A 18 4.59 -1.62 -2.41
CA ALA A 18 5.66 -2.56 -2.10
C ALA A 18 5.27 -3.54 -0.99
N ALA A 19 4.61 -3.08 0.08
CA ALA A 19 4.14 -3.95 1.17
C ALA A 19 3.07 -4.95 0.68
N LEU A 20 2.07 -4.47 -0.07
CA LEU A 20 1.04 -5.32 -0.69
C LEU A 20 1.62 -6.30 -1.71
N GLY A 21 2.58 -5.84 -2.51
CA GLY A 21 3.29 -6.64 -3.50
C GLY A 21 4.15 -7.72 -2.86
N GLY A 22 4.87 -7.38 -1.78
CA GLY A 22 5.66 -8.33 -0.99
C GLY A 22 4.79 -9.42 -0.37
N ALA A 23 3.62 -9.07 0.19
CA ALA A 23 2.67 -10.06 0.70
C ALA A 23 2.16 -11.03 -0.38
N LEU A 24 1.79 -10.51 -1.57
CA LEU A 24 1.38 -11.33 -2.71
C LEU A 24 2.50 -12.21 -3.26
N ALA A 25 3.73 -11.67 -3.27
CA ALA A 25 4.90 -12.42 -3.66
C ALA A 25 5.12 -13.57 -2.67
N SER A 26 5.01 -13.34 -1.36
CA SER A 26 5.12 -14.38 -0.36
C SER A 26 4.04 -15.47 -0.49
N GLU A 27 2.80 -15.11 -0.84
CA GLU A 27 1.76 -16.11 -1.13
C GLU A 27 2.09 -16.98 -2.36
N ARG A 28 2.65 -16.37 -3.43
CA ARG A 28 2.91 -17.07 -4.70
C ARG A 28 4.26 -17.78 -4.78
N TRP A 29 5.27 -17.24 -4.13
CA TRP A 29 6.64 -17.75 -4.17
C TRP A 29 6.94 -18.69 -3.02
N LEU A 30 6.46 -18.38 -1.81
CA LEU A 30 6.70 -19.21 -0.61
C LEU A 30 5.53 -20.17 -0.31
N GLY A 31 4.42 -20.10 -1.05
CA GLY A 31 3.26 -20.98 -0.85
C GLY A 31 2.55 -20.80 0.51
N LEU A 32 2.79 -19.66 1.16
CA LEU A 32 2.21 -19.34 2.47
C LEU A 32 0.69 -19.17 2.30
N ARG A 33 -0.08 -19.96 3.03
CA ARG A 33 -1.53 -19.80 3.12
C ARG A 33 -1.84 -18.60 4.02
N PRO A 34 -2.57 -17.58 3.55
CA PRO A 34 -2.89 -16.44 4.38
C PRO A 34 -3.85 -16.84 5.51
N CYS A 35 -3.63 -16.29 6.70
CA CYS A 35 -4.60 -16.37 7.80
C CYS A 35 -5.65 -15.24 7.68
N ALA A 36 -6.80 -15.42 8.33
CA ALA A 36 -7.89 -14.43 8.29
C ALA A 36 -7.46 -13.04 8.79
N LEU A 37 -6.55 -12.99 9.77
CA LEU A 37 -6.01 -11.74 10.31
C LEU A 37 -5.12 -11.02 9.29
N CYS A 38 -4.29 -11.77 8.56
CA CYS A 38 -3.41 -11.22 7.52
C CYS A 38 -4.21 -10.59 6.37
N LEU A 39 -5.34 -11.19 6.00
CA LEU A 39 -6.28 -10.60 5.02
C LEU A 39 -6.93 -9.31 5.54
N TRP A 40 -7.19 -9.23 6.85
CA TRP A 40 -7.72 -8.04 7.50
C TRP A 40 -6.68 -6.90 7.55
N GLU A 41 -5.45 -7.17 7.94
CA GLU A 41 -4.35 -6.18 7.94
C GLU A 41 -3.91 -5.74 6.54
N ARG A 42 -4.35 -6.45 5.50
CA ARG A 42 -4.09 -6.06 4.11
C ARG A 42 -4.98 -4.91 3.63
N TRP A 43 -6.14 -4.71 4.26
CA TRP A 43 -7.08 -3.64 3.97
C TRP A 43 -6.52 -2.22 4.18
N PRO A 44 -5.82 -1.89 5.28
CA PRO A 44 -5.25 -0.55 5.49
C PRO A 44 -4.26 -0.16 4.39
N TRP A 45 -3.47 -1.11 3.85
CA TRP A 45 -2.60 -0.82 2.72
C TRP A 45 -3.37 -0.47 1.44
N ARG A 46 -4.52 -1.12 1.19
CA ARG A 46 -5.40 -0.77 0.06
C ARG A 46 -6.02 0.62 0.25
N ALA A 47 -6.44 0.94 1.49
CA ALA A 47 -6.94 2.26 1.84
C ALA A 47 -5.86 3.34 1.69
N ALA A 48 -4.62 3.06 2.12
CA ALA A 48 -3.49 3.96 1.99
C ALA A 48 -3.12 4.23 0.51
N ILE A 49 -3.10 3.21 -0.35
CA ILE A 49 -2.93 3.40 -1.80
C ILE A 49 -4.06 4.26 -2.36
N GLY A 50 -5.30 3.98 -1.95
CA GLY A 50 -6.47 4.80 -2.24
C GLY A 50 -6.14 6.25 -1.94
N LEU A 51 -5.98 6.58 -0.64
CA LEU A 51 -5.69 7.91 -0.08
C LEU A 51 -4.49 8.61 -0.75
N ALA A 52 -3.41 7.89 -1.07
CA ALA A 52 -2.27 8.46 -1.77
C ALA A 52 -2.62 8.85 -3.22
N LEU A 53 -3.44 8.06 -3.92
CA LEU A 53 -3.91 8.38 -5.27
C LEU A 53 -4.77 9.65 -5.29
N LEU A 54 -5.76 9.78 -4.39
CA LEU A 54 -6.56 11.02 -4.35
C LEU A 54 -5.76 12.24 -3.89
N ALA A 55 -4.74 12.07 -3.04
CA ALA A 55 -3.82 13.18 -2.71
C ALA A 55 -2.90 13.57 -3.88
N LEU A 56 -2.66 12.67 -4.85
CA LEU A 56 -1.97 12.97 -6.10
C LEU A 56 -2.89 13.61 -7.14
N LEU A 57 -4.19 13.30 -7.10
CA LEU A 57 -5.19 13.81 -8.03
C LEU A 57 -5.68 15.21 -7.66
N LEU A 58 -5.77 15.51 -6.36
CA LEU A 58 -6.14 16.81 -5.79
C LEU A 58 -4.97 17.82 -5.86
#